data_AF-A0A0S8BI76-F1
#
_entry.id   AF-A0A0S8BI76-F1
#
_cell.length_a   1.000
_cell.length_b   1.000
_cell.length_c   1.000
_cell.angle_alpha   90.00
_cell.angle_beta   90.00
_cell.angle_gamma   90.00
#
_symmetry.space_group_name_H-M   'P 1'
#
loop_
_entity.id
_entity.type
_entity.pdbx_description
1 polymer ?
#
loop_
_entity_poly.entity_id
_entity_poly.type
_entity_poly.pdbx_seq_one_letter_code
_entity_poly.pdbx_strand_id
1 'polypeptide(L)'
;MKLIEAIPDLTNFFILMDNGQLGSYTPKGEFILHKESTAAFAEVIEQLLTQYKADPESPGYRLGIVYPTHEERPWKSASFAVEQHMLRKLYPSGGTQGAELTSFQKRNIEKSIYQGVELLMEHHDEALPGVQIYCPVLYFRKKTLADYLSTVSRPEHPQDKTTPVMDVLNLFAPLPVSRRSNKEIVAVTRKIYEGVIHKGSRKNAYGFLSQKGKSGVISQPVADDMSAQVDRALADIFGDRSGQEFSSLMQAYCEPETYERVGKWLENPYQYVKPEQLKSYSRFRGLSMDGLVILADQHPIFRAPVTTQLLARGTKDNWNMYLLDGALELEADDGEKLIVEAQTPRAAAPISSLKPRIFTVTAATPVKFLWMFDPFVETLIKIDKENRDEDELTVQSLREP
;
A
#
# COMPACT_ATOMS: atom_id res chain seq x y z
N MET A 1 -24.15 21.40 -12.74
CA MET A 1 -23.60 20.56 -11.67
C MET A 1 -22.09 20.53 -11.86
N LYS A 2 -21.32 20.91 -10.85
CA LYS A 2 -19.85 20.81 -10.95
C LYS A 2 -19.50 19.33 -10.89
N LEU A 3 -18.56 18.88 -11.71
CA LEU A 3 -18.19 17.47 -11.80
C LEU A 3 -17.81 16.85 -10.44
N ILE A 4 -17.17 17.63 -9.58
CA ILE A 4 -16.81 17.25 -8.21
C ILE A 4 -18.02 17.05 -7.29
N GLU A 5 -19.15 17.70 -7.56
CA GLU A 5 -20.40 17.46 -6.81
C GLU A 5 -21.00 16.10 -7.19
N ALA A 6 -20.71 15.64 -8.41
CA ALA A 6 -21.24 14.41 -8.96
C ALA A 6 -20.44 13.18 -8.53
N ILE A 7 -19.12 13.34 -8.37
CA ILE A 7 -18.20 12.28 -8.00
C ILE A 7 -17.41 12.79 -6.80
N PRO A 8 -17.71 12.32 -5.57
CA PRO A 8 -16.97 12.72 -4.40
C PRO A 8 -15.51 12.24 -4.49
N ASP A 9 -14.64 12.86 -3.69
CA ASP A 9 -13.23 12.46 -3.49
C ASP A 9 -12.25 12.68 -4.65
N LEU A 10 -12.57 13.57 -5.59
CA LEU A 10 -11.67 13.89 -6.72
C LEU A 10 -10.55 14.89 -6.41
N THR A 11 -10.39 15.32 -5.16
CA THR A 11 -9.55 16.47 -4.76
C THR A 11 -8.05 16.26 -5.01
N ASN A 12 -7.58 15.03 -5.02
CA ASN A 12 -6.16 14.73 -5.20
C ASN A 12 -5.83 14.09 -6.56
N PHE A 13 -6.80 14.06 -7.47
CA PHE A 13 -6.62 13.48 -8.79
C PHE A 13 -6.34 14.57 -9.83
N PHE A 14 -5.46 14.23 -10.78
CA PHE A 14 -5.23 15.07 -11.95
C PHE A 14 -6.40 14.91 -12.91
N ILE A 15 -6.92 16.05 -13.36
CA ILE A 15 -8.07 16.15 -14.25
C ILE A 15 -7.62 16.85 -15.51
N LEU A 16 -7.87 16.19 -16.63
CA LEU A 16 -7.64 16.69 -17.97
C LEU A 16 -8.94 17.30 -18.51
N MET A 17 -8.88 18.58 -18.85
CA MET A 17 -10.01 19.32 -19.42
C MET A 17 -10.02 19.19 -20.95
N ASP A 18 -11.20 19.39 -21.56
CA ASP A 18 -11.39 19.30 -23.02
C ASP A 18 -10.49 20.21 -23.86
N ASN A 19 -10.04 21.32 -23.26
CA ASN A 19 -9.15 22.31 -23.85
C ASN A 19 -7.66 22.01 -23.63
N GLY A 20 -7.31 20.83 -23.11
CA GLY A 20 -5.95 20.40 -22.85
C GLY A 20 -5.34 20.93 -21.54
N GLN A 21 -6.12 21.61 -20.71
CA GLN A 21 -5.64 22.04 -19.39
C GLN A 21 -5.60 20.88 -18.40
N LEU A 22 -4.51 20.80 -17.65
CA LEU A 22 -4.31 19.81 -16.61
C LEU A 22 -4.37 20.49 -15.23
N GLY A 23 -5.24 19.98 -14.36
CA GLY A 23 -5.49 20.59 -13.04
C GLY A 23 -5.90 19.57 -11.98
N SER A 24 -6.27 20.04 -10.81
CA SER A 24 -6.93 19.24 -9.76
C SER A 24 -7.96 20.10 -9.03
N TYR A 25 -8.89 19.49 -8.31
CA TYR A 25 -9.84 20.26 -7.51
C TYR A 25 -9.36 20.43 -6.06
N THR A 26 -9.59 21.59 -5.46
CA THR A 26 -9.45 21.75 -4.00
C THR A 26 -10.57 21.02 -3.26
N PRO A 27 -10.44 20.80 -1.94
CA PRO A 27 -11.56 20.35 -1.09
C PRO A 27 -12.82 21.23 -1.17
N LYS A 28 -12.69 22.49 -1.61
CA LYS A 28 -13.81 23.40 -1.83
C LYS A 28 -14.44 23.28 -3.23
N GLY A 29 -13.92 22.38 -4.06
CA GLY A 29 -14.36 22.20 -5.44
C GLY A 29 -13.89 23.27 -6.43
N GLU A 30 -12.83 24.00 -6.09
CA GLU A 30 -12.21 24.98 -6.99
C GLU A 30 -11.17 24.28 -7.87
N PHE A 31 -11.21 24.50 -9.17
CA PHE A 31 -10.24 23.92 -10.09
C PHE A 31 -8.93 24.72 -10.05
N ILE A 32 -7.84 24.08 -9.64
CA ILE A 32 -6.49 24.64 -9.70
C ILE A 32 -5.82 24.15 -10.98
N LEU A 33 -5.49 25.09 -11.86
CA LEU A 33 -4.70 24.83 -13.06
C LEU A 33 -3.23 24.59 -12.71
N HIS A 34 -2.69 23.43 -13.06
CA HIS A 34 -1.26 23.13 -12.97
C HIS A 34 -0.55 23.65 -14.23
N LYS A 35 -0.26 24.96 -14.28
CA LYS A 35 0.31 25.64 -15.47
C LYS A 35 1.60 24.99 -15.97
N GLU A 36 2.51 24.66 -15.07
CA GLU A 36 3.81 24.04 -15.42
C GLU A 36 3.61 22.67 -16.06
N SER A 37 2.78 21.81 -15.45
CA SER A 37 2.46 20.48 -16.00
C SER A 37 1.69 20.59 -17.32
N THR A 38 0.73 21.51 -17.41
CA THR A 38 -0.01 21.76 -18.66
C THR A 38 0.95 22.15 -19.79
N ALA A 39 1.90 23.05 -19.54
CA ALA A 39 2.88 23.47 -20.53
C ALA A 39 3.87 22.34 -20.88
N ALA A 40 4.38 21.61 -19.88
CA ALA A 40 5.34 20.52 -20.08
C ALA A 40 4.76 19.36 -20.91
N PHE A 41 3.45 19.14 -20.84
CA PHE A 41 2.74 18.05 -21.53
C PHE A 41 1.86 18.52 -22.68
N ALA A 42 1.94 19.77 -23.13
CA ALA A 42 1.01 20.34 -24.11
C ALA A 42 0.88 19.50 -25.39
N GLU A 43 2.01 19.14 -26.02
CA GLU A 43 2.05 18.30 -27.22
C GLU A 43 1.48 16.90 -26.97
N VAL A 44 1.85 16.28 -25.84
CA VAL A 44 1.38 14.94 -25.45
C VAL A 44 -0.13 14.94 -25.19
N ILE A 45 -0.64 15.97 -24.52
CA ILE A 45 -2.06 16.14 -24.21
C ILE A 45 -2.87 16.37 -25.49
N GLU A 46 -2.38 17.22 -26.40
CA GLU A 46 -3.03 17.47 -27.68
C GLU A 46 -3.13 16.17 -28.50
N GLN A 47 -2.03 15.42 -28.59
CA GLN A 47 -1.99 14.14 -29.28
C GLN A 47 -2.93 13.12 -28.63
N LEU A 48 -2.88 12.98 -27.29
CA LEU A 48 -3.75 12.09 -26.52
C LEU A 48 -5.23 12.40 -26.77
N LEU A 49 -5.64 13.67 -26.62
CA LEU A 49 -7.03 14.06 -26.79
C LEU A 49 -7.49 13.90 -28.24
N THR A 50 -6.63 14.19 -29.22
CA THR A 50 -6.95 14.02 -30.64
C THR A 50 -7.18 12.54 -30.96
N GLN A 51 -6.25 11.67 -30.56
CA GLN A 51 -6.34 10.23 -30.80
C GLN A 51 -7.51 9.59 -30.04
N TYR A 52 -7.66 9.94 -28.76
CA TYR A 52 -8.74 9.41 -27.92
C TYR A 52 -10.12 9.85 -28.40
N LYS A 53 -10.29 11.10 -28.85
CA LYS A 53 -11.57 11.56 -29.40
C LYS A 53 -11.90 10.92 -30.75
N ALA A 54 -10.89 10.57 -31.55
CA ALA A 54 -11.07 9.89 -32.82
C ALA A 54 -11.52 8.43 -32.61
N ASP A 55 -10.93 7.71 -31.67
CA ASP A 55 -11.31 6.34 -31.32
C ASP A 55 -11.18 6.07 -29.80
N PRO A 56 -12.25 6.34 -29.03
CA PRO A 56 -12.25 6.16 -27.57
C PRO A 56 -12.17 4.70 -27.12
N GLU A 57 -12.49 3.75 -28.01
CA GLU A 57 -12.46 2.32 -27.71
C GLU A 57 -11.11 1.68 -28.09
N SER A 58 -10.20 2.46 -28.71
CA SER A 58 -8.85 2.00 -29.00
C SER A 58 -8.15 1.61 -27.70
N PRO A 59 -7.60 0.37 -27.62
CA PRO A 59 -6.90 -0.08 -26.43
C PRO A 59 -5.67 0.79 -26.16
N GLY A 60 -5.36 0.98 -24.88
CA GLY A 60 -4.13 1.69 -24.45
C GLY A 60 -4.30 3.17 -24.08
N TYR A 61 -5.38 3.83 -24.49
CA TYR A 61 -5.68 5.20 -24.03
C TYR A 61 -6.52 5.20 -22.76
N ARG A 62 -7.69 4.53 -22.75
CA ARG A 62 -8.55 4.38 -21.57
C ARG A 62 -8.10 3.20 -20.73
N LEU A 63 -7.81 3.47 -19.46
CA LEU A 63 -7.40 2.49 -18.46
C LEU A 63 -8.59 1.88 -17.70
N GLY A 64 -9.69 2.65 -17.62
CA GLY A 64 -10.91 2.30 -16.90
C GLY A 64 -11.81 3.51 -16.80
N ILE A 65 -12.81 3.40 -15.93
CA ILE A 65 -13.77 4.46 -15.64
C ILE A 65 -13.93 4.67 -14.14
N VAL A 66 -14.27 5.90 -13.74
CA VAL A 66 -14.61 6.29 -12.37
C VAL A 66 -16.05 6.76 -12.31
N TYR A 67 -16.80 6.27 -11.32
CA TYR A 67 -18.19 6.66 -11.09
C TYR A 67 -18.54 6.65 -9.60
N PRO A 68 -19.54 7.45 -9.18
CA PRO A 68 -20.05 7.39 -7.82
C PRO A 68 -20.79 6.08 -7.61
N THR A 69 -20.57 5.47 -6.45
CA THR A 69 -21.18 4.17 -6.12
C THR A 69 -22.46 4.41 -5.34
N HIS A 70 -23.59 3.87 -5.83
CA HIS A 70 -24.87 3.89 -5.09
C HIS A 70 -25.11 2.60 -4.29
N GLU A 71 -24.42 1.53 -4.66
CA GLU A 71 -24.43 0.24 -3.96
C GLU A 71 -23.51 0.27 -2.74
N GLU A 72 -23.83 -0.54 -1.73
CA GLU A 72 -22.94 -0.74 -0.60
C GLU A 72 -21.67 -1.47 -1.06
N ARG A 73 -20.52 -0.80 -0.92
CA ARG A 73 -19.20 -1.33 -1.24
C ARG A 73 -18.30 -1.27 0.00
N PRO A 74 -17.26 -2.12 0.08
CA PRO A 74 -16.31 -2.08 1.19
C PRO A 74 -15.43 -0.82 1.19
N TRP A 75 -15.60 0.07 0.20
CA TRP A 75 -14.99 1.39 0.11
C TRP A 75 -16.07 2.48 0.05
N LYS A 76 -15.79 3.64 0.66
CA LYS A 76 -16.70 4.79 0.71
C LYS A 76 -16.47 5.81 -0.41
N SER A 77 -15.43 5.64 -1.22
CA SER A 77 -15.08 6.55 -2.31
C SER A 77 -15.70 6.11 -3.64
N ALA A 78 -15.46 6.89 -4.70
CA ALA A 78 -15.83 6.52 -6.06
C ALA A 78 -15.23 5.15 -6.45
N SER A 79 -16.00 4.38 -7.22
CA SER A 79 -15.53 3.12 -7.79
C SER A 79 -14.71 3.38 -9.05
N PHE A 80 -13.67 2.57 -9.23
CA PHE A 80 -12.88 2.47 -10.45
C PHE A 80 -13.09 1.09 -11.06
N ALA A 81 -13.69 1.04 -12.26
CA ALA A 81 -13.82 -0.17 -13.04
C ALA A 81 -12.72 -0.22 -14.11
N VAL A 82 -11.86 -1.23 -14.05
CA VAL A 82 -10.72 -1.42 -14.93
C VAL A 82 -11.19 -1.96 -16.29
N GLU A 83 -10.64 -1.44 -17.38
CA GLU A 83 -10.86 -2.01 -18.72
C GLU A 83 -10.42 -3.48 -18.79
N GLN A 84 -11.15 -4.34 -19.50
CA GLN A 84 -10.85 -5.78 -19.50
C GLN A 84 -9.43 -6.09 -20.01
N HIS A 85 -8.97 -5.38 -21.04
CA HIS A 85 -7.63 -5.55 -21.59
C HIS A 85 -6.54 -5.12 -20.59
N MET A 86 -6.83 -4.11 -19.77
CA MET A 86 -5.96 -3.64 -18.70
C MET A 86 -5.94 -4.61 -17.53
N LEU A 87 -7.09 -5.14 -17.13
CA LEU A 87 -7.22 -6.11 -16.05
C LEU A 87 -6.37 -7.36 -16.30
N ARG A 88 -6.26 -7.83 -17.55
CA ARG A 88 -5.38 -8.96 -17.91
C ARG A 88 -3.90 -8.63 -17.78
N LYS A 89 -3.51 -7.37 -17.99
CA LYS A 89 -2.12 -6.92 -17.80
C LYS A 89 -1.79 -6.80 -16.31
N LEU A 90 -2.72 -6.26 -15.51
CA LEU A 90 -2.55 -6.11 -14.07
C LEU A 90 -2.61 -7.45 -13.33
N TYR A 91 -3.38 -8.40 -13.85
CA TYR A 91 -3.56 -9.74 -13.27
C TYR A 91 -3.36 -10.82 -14.34
N PRO A 92 -2.11 -11.10 -14.73
CA PRO A 92 -1.83 -12.12 -15.73
C PRO A 92 -2.28 -13.49 -15.21
N SER A 93 -3.13 -14.15 -15.98
CA SER A 93 -3.56 -15.53 -15.76
C SER A 93 -3.21 -16.32 -17.01
N GLY A 94 -2.56 -17.47 -16.88
CA GLY A 94 -2.25 -18.33 -18.02
C GLY A 94 -3.53 -18.65 -18.82
N GLY A 95 -3.64 -18.11 -20.04
CA GLY A 95 -4.82 -18.22 -20.88
C GLY A 95 -4.67 -17.45 -22.19
N THR A 96 -5.40 -17.85 -23.22
CA THR A 96 -5.40 -17.22 -24.54
C THR A 96 -6.02 -15.81 -24.48
N GLN A 97 -5.48 -14.87 -25.26
CA GLN A 97 -6.12 -13.57 -25.45
C GLN A 97 -7.55 -13.78 -25.98
N GLY A 98 -8.54 -13.19 -25.30
CA GLY A 98 -9.96 -13.34 -25.65
C GLY A 98 -10.71 -14.43 -24.87
N ALA A 99 -10.05 -15.28 -24.09
CA ALA A 99 -10.74 -16.23 -23.19
C ALA A 99 -11.57 -15.48 -22.12
N GLU A 100 -12.64 -16.06 -21.59
CA GLU A 100 -13.39 -15.42 -20.50
C GLU A 100 -12.48 -15.00 -19.32
N LEU A 101 -12.84 -13.91 -18.64
CA LEU A 101 -12.13 -13.49 -17.44
C LEU A 101 -12.24 -14.57 -16.35
N THR A 102 -11.12 -14.86 -15.69
CA THR A 102 -11.09 -15.78 -14.55
C THR A 102 -11.95 -15.24 -13.39
N SER A 103 -12.41 -16.11 -12.49
CA SER A 103 -13.12 -15.66 -11.28
C SER A 103 -12.28 -14.71 -10.42
N PHE A 104 -10.96 -14.82 -10.47
CA PHE A 104 -10.06 -13.86 -9.82
C PHE A 104 -10.11 -12.50 -10.52
N GLN A 105 -9.97 -12.45 -11.83
CA GLN A 105 -10.09 -11.20 -12.59
C GLN A 105 -11.47 -10.56 -12.42
N LYS A 106 -12.56 -11.32 -12.54
CA LYS A 106 -13.94 -10.83 -12.34
C LYS A 106 -14.11 -10.12 -10.98
N ARG A 107 -13.53 -10.66 -9.90
CA ARG A 107 -13.53 -10.05 -8.56
C ARG A 107 -12.64 -8.80 -8.41
N ASN A 108 -11.75 -8.55 -9.37
CA ASN A 108 -10.83 -7.42 -9.37
C ASN A 108 -11.17 -6.36 -10.44
N ILE A 109 -12.31 -6.48 -11.14
CA ILE A 109 -12.76 -5.48 -12.13
C ILE A 109 -13.01 -4.13 -11.45
N GLU A 110 -13.67 -4.14 -10.31
CA GLU A 110 -14.00 -2.93 -9.56
C GLU A 110 -13.12 -2.80 -8.31
N LYS A 111 -12.62 -1.59 -8.07
CA LYS A 111 -11.85 -1.19 -6.88
C LYS A 111 -12.31 0.18 -6.42
N SER A 112 -11.85 0.61 -5.24
CA SER A 112 -11.87 2.04 -4.93
C SER A 112 -10.97 2.81 -5.92
N ILE A 113 -11.31 4.05 -6.24
CA ILE A 113 -10.49 4.90 -7.13
C ILE A 113 -9.03 4.99 -6.68
N TYR A 114 -8.79 5.06 -5.36
CA TYR A 114 -7.45 5.12 -4.78
C TYR A 114 -6.66 3.84 -5.05
N GLN A 115 -7.24 2.67 -4.75
CA GLN A 115 -6.60 1.38 -4.98
C GLN A 115 -6.40 1.10 -6.47
N GLY A 116 -7.33 1.54 -7.30
CA GLY A 116 -7.25 1.45 -8.75
C GLY A 116 -6.06 2.22 -9.33
N VAL A 117 -5.92 3.49 -8.92
CA VAL A 117 -4.79 4.33 -9.35
C VAL A 117 -3.47 3.83 -8.76
N GLU A 118 -3.45 3.39 -7.50
CA GLU A 118 -2.27 2.77 -6.88
C GLU A 118 -1.79 1.56 -7.68
N LEU A 119 -2.69 0.62 -8.00
CA LEU A 119 -2.38 -0.55 -8.81
C LEU A 119 -1.80 -0.19 -10.19
N LEU A 120 -2.32 0.86 -10.84
CA LEU A 120 -1.79 1.34 -12.12
C LEU A 120 -0.39 1.96 -11.97
N MET A 121 -0.18 2.72 -10.90
CA MET A 121 1.07 3.43 -10.66
C MET A 121 2.20 2.48 -10.25
N GLU A 122 1.89 1.43 -9.49
CA GLU A 122 2.85 0.40 -9.05
C GLU A 122 3.06 -0.72 -10.07
N HIS A 123 2.33 -0.72 -11.18
CA HIS A 123 2.51 -1.73 -12.21
C HIS A 123 3.87 -1.58 -12.91
N HIS A 124 4.62 -2.68 -12.92
CA HIS A 124 5.89 -2.80 -13.63
C HIS A 124 5.78 -3.80 -14.77
N ASP A 125 6.29 -3.41 -15.94
CA ASP A 125 6.47 -4.32 -17.07
C ASP A 125 7.87 -4.95 -16.97
N GLU A 126 7.93 -6.28 -16.93
CA GLU A 126 9.19 -7.03 -16.83
C GLU A 126 10.15 -6.73 -17.99
N ALA A 127 9.60 -6.39 -19.17
CA ALA A 127 10.41 -6.03 -20.33
C ALA A 127 11.00 -4.60 -20.23
N LEU A 128 10.47 -3.75 -19.35
CA LEU A 128 10.84 -2.35 -19.21
C LEU A 128 11.10 -1.99 -17.72
N PRO A 129 12.11 -2.59 -17.08
CA PRO A 129 12.37 -2.41 -15.66
C PRO A 129 12.66 -0.94 -15.33
N GLY A 130 12.01 -0.42 -14.28
CA GLY A 130 12.18 0.94 -13.80
C GLY A 130 11.49 2.03 -14.63
N VAL A 131 10.76 1.66 -15.69
CA VAL A 131 10.00 2.63 -16.50
C VAL A 131 8.54 2.69 -16.05
N GLN A 132 8.04 3.90 -15.80
CA GLN A 132 6.62 4.10 -15.51
C GLN A 132 5.77 3.80 -16.75
N ILE A 133 4.86 2.82 -16.63
CA ILE A 133 4.02 2.39 -17.75
C ILE A 133 2.74 3.22 -17.85
N TYR A 134 2.15 3.56 -16.70
CA TYR A 134 0.86 4.25 -16.62
C TYR A 134 0.98 5.55 -15.83
N CYS A 135 0.28 6.58 -16.33
CA CYS A 135 0.06 7.85 -15.65
C CYS A 135 -1.42 8.21 -15.76
N PRO A 136 -2.26 7.80 -14.78
CA PRO A 136 -3.69 7.96 -14.85
C PRO A 136 -4.11 9.41 -14.63
N VAL A 137 -4.90 9.95 -15.55
CA VAL A 137 -5.57 11.26 -15.44
C VAL A 137 -7.07 11.10 -15.71
N LEU A 138 -7.90 11.84 -15.00
CA LEU A 138 -9.36 11.76 -15.17
C LEU A 138 -9.82 12.71 -16.26
N TYR A 139 -10.72 12.24 -17.13
CA TYR A 139 -11.26 13.00 -18.25
C TYR A 139 -12.78 12.86 -18.32
N PHE A 140 -13.50 13.98 -18.43
CA PHE A 140 -14.97 13.97 -18.45
C PHE A 140 -15.52 14.08 -19.87
N ARG A 141 -15.98 12.95 -20.40
CA ARG A 141 -16.56 12.86 -21.74
C ARG A 141 -18.07 13.17 -21.81
N LYS A 142 -18.69 13.56 -20.68
CA LYS A 142 -20.15 13.76 -20.56
C LYS A 142 -20.95 12.49 -20.87
N LYS A 143 -20.41 11.35 -20.44
CA LYS A 143 -21.03 10.02 -20.55
C LYS A 143 -21.58 9.56 -19.21
N THR A 144 -22.49 8.59 -19.24
CA THR A 144 -23.09 8.00 -18.04
C THR A 144 -22.72 6.54 -17.88
N LEU A 145 -22.98 5.95 -16.72
CA LEU A 145 -22.59 4.58 -16.43
C LEU A 145 -23.28 3.55 -17.35
N ALA A 146 -24.48 3.89 -17.84
CA ALA A 146 -25.18 3.10 -18.84
C ALA A 146 -24.39 2.96 -20.15
N ASP A 147 -23.55 3.94 -20.52
CA ASP A 147 -22.69 3.85 -21.70
C ASP A 147 -21.55 2.81 -21.54
N TYR A 148 -21.27 2.33 -20.32
CA TYR A 148 -20.12 1.46 -19.99
C TYR A 148 -20.51 0.16 -19.29
N LEU A 149 -21.75 -0.32 -19.46
CA LEU A 149 -22.23 -1.54 -18.81
C LEU A 149 -21.41 -2.79 -19.19
N SER A 150 -20.73 -2.79 -20.34
CA SER A 150 -19.80 -3.86 -20.74
C SER A 150 -18.52 -3.91 -19.89
N THR A 151 -18.13 -2.78 -19.29
CA THR A 151 -16.94 -2.66 -18.44
C THR A 151 -17.26 -3.07 -16.99
N VAL A 152 -18.49 -2.88 -16.53
CA VAL A 152 -18.91 -3.22 -15.16
C VAL A 152 -19.53 -4.61 -15.14
N SER A 153 -19.04 -5.53 -14.29
CA SER A 153 -19.56 -6.90 -14.20
C SER A 153 -20.79 -7.03 -13.30
N ARG A 154 -21.83 -6.25 -13.59
CA ARG A 154 -23.12 -6.33 -12.88
C ARG A 154 -24.30 -6.02 -13.82
N PRO A 155 -25.54 -6.40 -13.45
CA PRO A 155 -26.74 -5.97 -14.18
C PRO A 155 -26.90 -4.44 -14.20
N GLU A 156 -27.56 -3.93 -15.24
CA GLU A 156 -27.93 -2.51 -15.34
C GLU A 156 -28.86 -2.12 -14.19
N HIS A 157 -28.55 -1.01 -13.53
CA HIS A 157 -29.37 -0.38 -12.50
C HIS A 157 -30.04 0.88 -13.07
N PRO A 158 -31.29 1.23 -12.69
CA PRO A 158 -31.98 2.40 -13.23
C PRO A 158 -31.21 3.74 -13.10
N GLN A 159 -30.40 3.88 -12.04
CA GLN A 159 -29.57 5.07 -11.82
C GLN A 159 -28.35 5.15 -12.76
N ASP A 160 -27.97 4.07 -13.44
CA ASP A 160 -26.80 4.06 -14.33
C ASP A 160 -26.98 5.04 -15.49
N LYS A 161 -28.22 5.27 -15.92
CA LYS A 161 -28.58 6.19 -16.99
C LYS A 161 -28.29 7.65 -16.66
N THR A 162 -28.28 8.01 -15.37
CA THR A 162 -28.05 9.38 -14.89
C THR A 162 -26.73 9.54 -14.16
N THR A 163 -26.05 8.44 -13.82
CA THR A 163 -24.80 8.44 -13.08
C THR A 163 -23.66 8.88 -13.98
N PRO A 164 -23.02 10.04 -13.73
CA PRO A 164 -21.93 10.52 -14.57
C PRO A 164 -20.67 9.69 -14.36
N VAL A 165 -19.91 9.56 -15.45
CA VAL A 165 -18.65 8.81 -15.49
C VAL A 165 -17.50 9.71 -15.91
N MET A 166 -16.33 9.50 -15.31
CA MET A 166 -15.06 9.98 -15.83
C MET A 166 -14.25 8.83 -16.41
N ASP A 167 -13.69 9.04 -17.59
CA ASP A 167 -12.70 8.12 -18.14
C ASP A 167 -11.37 8.31 -17.39
N VAL A 168 -10.65 7.22 -17.14
CA VAL A 168 -9.27 7.27 -16.66
C VAL A 168 -8.36 7.06 -17.85
N LEU A 169 -7.70 8.11 -18.32
CA LEU A 169 -6.80 8.06 -19.46
C LEU A 169 -5.35 7.84 -19.01
N ASN A 170 -4.57 7.15 -19.83
CA ASN A 170 -3.12 7.08 -19.67
C ASN A 170 -2.45 8.28 -20.35
N LEU A 171 -2.00 9.26 -19.57
CA LEU A 171 -1.29 10.43 -20.10
C LEU A 171 -0.05 10.05 -20.90
N PHE A 172 0.56 8.88 -20.63
CA PHE A 172 1.75 8.41 -21.33
C PHE A 172 1.47 7.54 -22.54
N ALA A 173 0.20 7.30 -22.91
CA ALA A 173 -0.14 6.52 -24.09
C ALA A 173 0.55 7.01 -25.38
N PRO A 174 0.62 8.32 -25.67
CA PRO A 174 1.29 8.82 -26.88
C PRO A 174 2.82 8.87 -26.75
N LEU A 175 3.36 8.73 -25.54
CA LEU A 175 4.77 8.92 -25.26
C LEU A 175 5.59 7.65 -25.55
N PRO A 176 6.65 7.74 -26.38
CA PRO A 176 7.63 6.67 -26.53
C PRO A 176 8.27 6.33 -25.19
N VAL A 177 8.52 5.04 -24.95
CA VAL A 177 9.12 4.52 -23.71
C VAL A 177 10.42 5.25 -23.35
N SER A 178 11.27 5.55 -24.34
CA SER A 178 12.54 6.28 -24.15
C SER A 178 12.39 7.69 -23.57
N ARG A 179 11.22 8.32 -23.73
CA ARG A 179 10.94 9.65 -23.17
C ARG A 179 10.31 9.60 -21.78
N ARG A 180 9.93 8.42 -21.27
CA ARG A 180 9.20 8.27 -20.00
C ARG A 180 10.05 8.44 -18.74
N SER A 181 11.36 8.50 -18.87
CA SER A 181 12.27 8.79 -17.75
C SER A 181 12.60 10.28 -17.59
N ASN A 182 11.91 11.16 -18.33
CA ASN A 182 12.16 12.59 -18.25
C ASN A 182 11.76 13.17 -16.88
N LYS A 183 12.47 14.21 -16.42
CA LYS A 183 12.29 14.82 -15.09
C LYS A 183 10.88 15.35 -14.87
N GLU A 184 10.23 15.91 -15.89
CA GLU A 184 8.85 16.42 -15.79
C GLU A 184 7.84 15.29 -15.60
N ILE A 185 8.09 14.13 -16.21
CA ILE A 185 7.30 12.91 -16.02
C ILE A 185 7.45 12.39 -14.60
N VAL A 186 8.69 12.26 -14.12
CA VAL A 186 8.96 11.83 -12.75
C VAL A 186 8.28 12.78 -11.75
N ALA A 187 8.31 14.10 -12.00
CA ALA A 187 7.66 15.09 -11.15
C ALA A 187 6.13 14.96 -11.12
N VAL A 188 5.46 14.78 -12.27
CA VAL A 188 4.00 14.59 -12.32
C VAL A 188 3.59 13.25 -11.69
N THR A 189 4.28 12.16 -12.03
CA THR A 189 4.05 10.84 -11.44
C THR A 189 4.19 10.89 -9.92
N ARG A 190 5.23 11.56 -9.41
CA ARG A 190 5.42 11.77 -7.97
C ARG A 190 4.27 12.56 -7.35
N LYS A 191 3.82 13.67 -7.96
CA LYS A 191 2.68 14.46 -7.47
C LYS A 191 1.38 13.65 -7.42
N ILE A 192 1.11 12.83 -8.45
CA ILE A 192 -0.04 11.91 -8.45
C ILE A 192 0.10 10.90 -7.31
N TYR A 193 1.28 10.31 -7.14
CA TYR A 193 1.55 9.35 -6.08
C TYR A 193 1.40 9.97 -4.67
N GLU A 194 1.94 11.15 -4.43
CA GLU A 194 1.82 11.87 -3.15
C GLU A 194 0.38 12.33 -2.87
N GLY A 195 -0.38 12.71 -3.90
CA GLY A 195 -1.79 13.11 -3.74
C GLY A 195 -2.72 11.92 -3.50
N VAL A 196 -2.53 10.85 -4.26
CA VAL A 196 -3.45 9.70 -4.29
C VAL A 196 -3.04 8.62 -3.29
N ILE A 197 -1.75 8.33 -3.11
CA ILE A 197 -1.24 7.15 -2.40
C ILE A 197 -0.81 7.47 -0.96
N HIS A 198 -0.20 8.63 -0.70
CA HIS A 198 0.20 8.98 0.67
C HIS A 198 -1.02 9.17 1.57
N LYS A 199 -1.21 8.20 2.48
CA LYS A 199 -2.34 8.15 3.43
C LYS A 199 -2.42 9.42 4.28
N GLY A 200 -1.30 10.07 4.58
CA GLY A 200 -1.26 11.36 5.28
C GLY A 200 -2.01 12.48 4.54
N SER A 201 -1.86 12.56 3.22
CA SER A 201 -2.58 13.52 2.36
C SER A 201 -4.08 13.21 2.23
N ARG A 202 -4.48 11.95 2.44
CA ARG A 202 -5.90 11.52 2.45
C ARG A 202 -6.65 12.00 3.71
N LYS A 203 -5.93 12.22 4.84
CA LYS A 203 -6.54 12.64 6.11
C LYS A 203 -7.22 14.02 6.05
N ASN A 204 -6.77 14.92 5.16
CA ASN A 204 -7.31 16.28 5.05
C ASN A 204 -8.65 16.37 4.28
N ALA A 205 -9.00 15.37 3.46
CA ALA A 205 -10.34 15.30 2.83
C ALA A 205 -11.37 14.60 3.73
N TYR A 206 -10.89 13.83 4.72
CA TYR A 206 -11.69 13.03 5.64
C TYR A 206 -11.53 13.51 7.09
N GLY A 207 -11.75 14.80 7.34
CA GLY A 207 -11.77 15.39 8.70
C GLY A 207 -12.85 14.83 9.64
N PHE A 208 -13.51 13.73 9.29
CA PHE A 208 -14.47 13.02 10.13
C PHE A 208 -14.08 11.55 10.40
N LEU A 209 -12.96 11.04 9.88
CA LEU A 209 -12.55 9.64 10.08
C LEU A 209 -11.06 9.53 10.41
N SER A 210 -10.75 9.80 11.67
CA SER A 210 -9.82 8.92 12.38
C SER A 210 -10.32 7.48 12.22
N GLN A 211 -9.72 6.68 11.33
CA GLN A 211 -9.52 5.23 11.50
C GLN A 211 -8.88 4.51 10.29
N LYS A 212 -8.00 3.56 10.66
CA LYS A 212 -7.57 2.33 9.97
C LYS A 212 -6.65 2.45 8.75
N GLY A 213 -5.35 2.29 9.03
CA GLY A 213 -4.33 1.91 8.06
C GLY A 213 -4.71 0.60 7.34
N LYS A 214 -4.55 0.59 6.02
CA LYS A 214 -4.72 -0.61 5.18
C LYS A 214 -3.37 -0.96 4.55
N SER A 215 -2.63 -1.90 5.14
CA SER A 215 -1.79 -2.82 4.38
C SER A 215 -2.69 -3.61 3.42
N GLY A 216 -2.21 -3.90 2.21
CA GLY A 216 -2.94 -4.65 1.18
C GLY A 216 -3.17 -6.14 1.51
N VAL A 217 -2.99 -6.55 2.76
CA VAL A 217 -3.40 -7.86 3.25
C VAL A 217 -4.92 -7.85 3.38
N ILE A 218 -5.59 -8.73 2.64
CA ILE A 218 -7.03 -9.01 2.81
C ILE A 218 -7.19 -9.68 4.17
N SER A 219 -7.25 -8.90 5.24
CA SER A 219 -7.54 -9.37 6.59
C SER A 219 -8.97 -9.00 6.96
N GLN A 220 -9.61 -9.91 7.70
CA GLN A 220 -10.86 -9.66 8.40
C GLN A 220 -10.74 -8.34 9.20
N PRO A 221 -11.84 -7.59 9.37
CA PRO A 221 -11.79 -6.36 10.15
C PRO A 221 -11.33 -6.68 11.56
N VAL A 222 -10.16 -6.17 11.95
CA VAL A 222 -9.69 -6.17 13.34
C VAL A 222 -10.74 -5.51 14.21
N ALA A 223 -11.05 -6.11 15.36
CA ALA A 223 -11.99 -5.56 16.32
C ALA A 223 -11.64 -4.10 16.66
N ASP A 224 -12.62 -3.21 16.59
CA ASP A 224 -12.42 -1.77 16.77
C ASP A 224 -11.77 -1.44 18.13
N ASP A 225 -12.12 -2.20 19.17
CA ASP A 225 -11.61 -2.03 20.52
C ASP A 225 -10.12 -2.37 20.63
N MET A 226 -9.66 -3.44 19.98
CA MET A 226 -8.24 -3.82 19.99
C MET A 226 -7.37 -2.78 19.30
N SER A 227 -7.81 -2.26 18.14
CA SER A 227 -7.11 -1.20 17.43
C SER A 227 -6.97 0.06 18.31
N ALA A 228 -8.03 0.47 18.99
CA ALA A 228 -8.00 1.65 19.86
C ALA A 228 -7.14 1.47 21.12
N GLN A 229 -7.07 0.25 21.66
CA GLN A 229 -6.14 -0.08 22.76
C GLN A 229 -4.68 0.01 22.30
N VAL A 230 -4.38 -0.52 21.11
CA VAL A 230 -3.04 -0.47 20.53
C VAL A 230 -2.62 0.96 20.20
N ASP A 231 -3.51 1.77 19.63
CA ASP A 231 -3.21 3.18 19.34
C ASP A 231 -2.89 3.97 20.62
N ARG A 232 -3.61 3.69 21.72
CA ARG A 232 -3.30 4.27 23.04
C ARG A 232 -1.94 3.80 23.55
N ALA A 233 -1.66 2.51 23.47
CA ALA A 233 -0.36 1.95 23.85
C ALA A 233 0.80 2.56 23.03
N LEU A 234 0.62 2.74 21.73
CA LEU A 234 1.59 3.41 20.86
C LEU A 234 1.82 4.85 21.30
N ALA A 235 0.75 5.58 21.66
CA ALA A 235 0.86 6.92 22.21
C ALA A 235 1.60 6.94 23.56
N ASP A 236 1.39 5.95 24.43
CA ASP A 236 2.11 5.86 25.71
C ASP A 236 3.60 5.56 25.51
N ILE A 237 3.94 4.74 24.51
CA ILE A 237 5.33 4.36 24.22
C ILE A 237 6.08 5.46 23.46
N PHE A 238 5.43 6.05 22.45
CA PHE A 238 6.07 6.96 21.49
C PHE A 238 5.70 8.43 21.70
N GLY A 239 4.78 8.75 22.61
CA GLY A 239 4.27 10.09 22.84
C GLY A 239 3.69 10.72 21.57
N ASP A 240 4.05 11.98 21.33
CA ASP A 240 3.68 12.76 20.14
C ASP A 240 4.19 12.14 18.82
N ARG A 241 5.08 11.14 18.89
CA ARG A 241 5.66 10.47 17.70
C ARG A 241 4.88 9.25 17.24
N SER A 242 3.85 8.82 17.98
CA SER A 242 3.03 7.64 17.66
C SER A 242 2.42 7.64 16.26
N GLY A 243 2.21 8.82 15.64
CA GLY A 243 1.72 8.97 14.27
C GLY A 243 2.78 9.17 13.19
N GLN A 244 4.07 9.10 13.53
CA GLN A 244 5.16 9.29 12.57
C GLN A 244 5.46 8.03 11.75
N GLU A 245 6.12 8.21 10.61
CA GLU A 245 6.60 7.11 9.78
C GLU A 245 7.57 6.19 10.55
N PHE A 246 7.56 4.91 10.20
CA PHE A 246 8.38 3.89 10.87
C PHE A 246 9.88 4.24 10.90
N SER A 247 10.40 4.84 9.82
CA SER A 247 11.80 5.31 9.75
C SER A 247 12.12 6.40 10.77
N SER A 248 11.18 7.32 11.03
CA SER A 248 11.32 8.37 12.05
C SER A 248 11.28 7.78 13.46
N LEU A 249 10.42 6.79 13.71
CA LEU A 249 10.41 6.05 14.97
C LEU A 249 11.73 5.29 15.19
N MET A 250 12.24 4.63 14.16
CA MET A 250 13.55 3.99 14.23
C MET A 250 14.66 4.99 14.53
N GLN A 251 14.71 6.13 13.85
CA GLN A 251 15.73 7.14 14.11
C GLN A 251 15.65 7.70 15.54
N ALA A 252 14.45 7.73 16.12
CA ALA A 252 14.21 8.26 17.46
C ALA A 252 14.60 7.29 18.59
N TYR A 253 14.35 5.99 18.39
CA TYR A 253 14.44 4.97 19.45
C TYR A 253 15.52 3.91 19.22
N CYS A 254 16.24 3.97 18.11
CA CYS A 254 17.38 3.11 17.83
C CYS A 254 18.68 3.85 18.15
N GLU A 255 19.72 3.13 18.58
CA GLU A 255 21.06 3.71 18.68
C GLU A 255 21.47 4.24 17.28
N PRO A 256 22.07 5.44 17.17
CA PRO A 256 22.41 6.05 15.88
C PRO A 256 23.21 5.11 14.96
N GLU A 257 24.17 4.38 15.53
CA GLU A 257 25.01 3.43 14.80
C GLU A 257 24.22 2.23 14.27
N THR A 258 23.20 1.79 15.01
CA THR A 258 22.30 0.72 14.56
C THR A 258 21.36 1.24 13.47
N TYR A 259 20.84 2.47 13.62
CA TYR A 259 19.99 3.10 12.60
C TYR A 259 20.73 3.26 11.27
N GLU A 260 21.95 3.81 11.27
CA GLU A 260 22.76 3.96 10.05
C GLU A 260 23.06 2.62 9.38
N ARG A 261 23.26 1.56 10.18
CA ARG A 261 23.55 0.22 9.68
C ARG A 261 22.34 -0.44 9.03
N VAL A 262 21.16 -0.33 9.66
CA VAL A 262 19.96 -1.10 9.30
C VAL A 262 18.98 -0.29 8.44
N GLY A 263 18.84 1.01 8.69
CA GLY A 263 17.83 1.87 8.06
C GLY A 263 17.92 1.94 6.54
N LYS A 264 19.13 1.84 5.97
CA LYS A 264 19.36 1.80 4.52
C LYS A 264 18.85 0.53 3.82
N TRP A 265 18.57 -0.52 4.60
CA TRP A 265 18.08 -1.81 4.09
C TRP A 265 16.56 -1.96 4.18
N LEU A 266 15.88 -0.91 4.62
CA LEU A 266 14.43 -0.84 4.63
C LEU A 266 13.91 -0.76 3.18
N GLU A 267 13.05 -1.69 2.78
CA GLU A 267 12.49 -1.71 1.41
C GLU A 267 11.63 -0.47 1.16
N ASN A 268 11.77 0.17 -0.01
CA ASN A 268 10.90 1.29 -0.41
C ASN A 268 10.34 1.01 -1.82
N PRO A 269 9.00 0.87 -1.99
CA PRO A 269 7.95 1.00 -0.98
C PRO A 269 8.01 -0.09 0.10
N TYR A 270 7.53 0.21 1.31
CA TYR A 270 7.53 -0.74 2.42
C TYR A 270 6.75 -2.01 2.05
N GLN A 271 7.41 -3.16 2.18
CA GLN A 271 6.76 -4.47 2.15
C GLN A 271 6.50 -4.93 3.58
N TYR A 272 5.41 -5.67 3.79
CA TYR A 272 5.02 -6.18 5.11
C TYR A 272 4.91 -7.70 5.09
N VAL A 273 5.20 -8.32 6.23
CA VAL A 273 5.09 -9.77 6.41
C VAL A 273 3.61 -10.19 6.43
N LYS A 274 3.30 -11.41 5.98
CA LYS A 274 1.94 -11.94 6.13
C LYS A 274 1.69 -12.34 7.59
N PRO A 275 0.53 -12.02 8.19
CA PRO A 275 0.26 -12.34 9.60
C PRO A 275 0.47 -13.82 9.95
N GLU A 276 0.15 -14.74 9.05
CA GLU A 276 0.29 -16.19 9.29
C GLU A 276 1.76 -16.62 9.41
N GLN A 277 2.69 -15.92 8.74
CA GLN A 277 4.12 -16.24 8.81
C GLN A 277 4.69 -15.94 10.19
N LEU A 278 4.12 -14.96 10.90
CA LEU A 278 4.55 -14.58 12.25
C LEU A 278 4.34 -15.71 13.27
N LYS A 279 3.39 -16.64 13.04
CA LYS A 279 3.16 -17.79 13.92
C LYS A 279 4.34 -18.77 14.00
N SER A 280 5.28 -18.69 13.05
CA SER A 280 6.51 -19.49 13.09
C SER A 280 7.42 -19.09 14.26
N TYR A 281 7.35 -17.84 14.72
CA TYR A 281 8.12 -17.35 15.85
C TYR A 281 7.44 -17.71 17.17
N SER A 282 8.24 -18.28 18.07
CA SER A 282 7.81 -18.72 19.40
C SER A 282 7.06 -17.63 20.18
N ARG A 283 7.55 -16.38 20.11
CA ARG A 283 6.98 -15.22 20.79
C ARG A 283 5.58 -14.82 20.29
N PHE A 284 5.25 -15.11 19.04
CA PHE A 284 4.00 -14.66 18.40
C PHE A 284 3.01 -15.80 18.16
N ARG A 285 3.42 -17.05 18.42
CA ARG A 285 2.58 -18.24 18.20
C ARG A 285 1.25 -18.19 18.94
N GLY A 286 1.21 -17.54 20.11
CA GLY A 286 0.01 -17.42 20.94
C GLY A 286 -0.89 -16.23 20.61
N LEU A 287 -0.51 -15.35 19.69
CA LEU A 287 -1.31 -14.17 19.35
C LEU A 287 -2.57 -14.56 18.57
N SER A 288 -3.67 -13.84 18.81
CA SER A 288 -4.86 -13.89 17.97
C SER A 288 -4.55 -13.42 16.54
N MET A 289 -5.46 -13.67 15.60
CA MET A 289 -5.27 -13.20 14.23
C MET A 289 -5.20 -11.67 14.17
N ASP A 290 -5.99 -10.98 14.99
CA ASP A 290 -6.00 -9.52 15.06
C ASP A 290 -4.66 -8.97 15.58
N GLY A 291 -4.11 -9.56 16.63
CA GLY A 291 -2.77 -9.23 17.12
C GLY A 291 -1.68 -9.46 16.08
N LEU A 292 -1.77 -10.53 15.30
CA LEU A 292 -0.83 -10.80 14.21
C LEU A 292 -0.97 -9.81 13.04
N VAL A 293 -2.19 -9.39 12.70
CA VAL A 293 -2.45 -8.37 11.67
C VAL A 293 -1.84 -7.04 12.08
N ILE A 294 -2.07 -6.62 13.33
CA ILE A 294 -1.48 -5.39 13.88
C ILE A 294 0.03 -5.49 13.86
N LEU A 295 0.61 -6.60 14.34
CA LEU A 295 2.06 -6.76 14.37
C LEU A 295 2.68 -6.73 12.96
N ALA A 296 2.01 -7.34 11.98
CA ALA A 296 2.45 -7.35 10.58
C ALA A 296 2.38 -5.96 9.93
N ASP A 297 1.32 -5.18 10.17
CA ASP A 297 1.11 -3.86 9.56
C ASP A 297 2.09 -2.79 10.08
N GLN A 298 2.59 -2.97 11.30
CA GLN A 298 3.49 -2.00 11.94
C GLN A 298 4.99 -2.27 11.69
N HIS A 299 5.35 -3.42 11.11
CA HIS A 299 6.75 -3.83 10.97
C HIS A 299 7.11 -4.16 9.52
N PRO A 300 7.75 -3.23 8.80
CA PRO A 300 8.16 -3.46 7.43
C PRO A 300 9.32 -4.48 7.34
N ILE A 301 9.44 -5.08 6.16
CA ILE A 301 10.50 -6.03 5.81
C ILE A 301 11.76 -5.27 5.39
N PHE A 302 12.90 -5.76 5.89
CA PHE A 302 14.22 -5.31 5.50
C PHE A 302 14.90 -6.34 4.59
N ARG A 303 15.74 -5.87 3.67
CA ARG A 303 16.59 -6.70 2.80
C ARG A 303 18.04 -6.27 2.85
N ALA A 304 18.89 -7.17 3.29
CA ALA A 304 20.33 -6.95 3.30
C ALA A 304 21.06 -7.97 2.41
N PRO A 305 22.09 -7.54 1.66
CA PRO A 305 22.94 -8.46 0.93
C PRO A 305 23.86 -9.24 1.87
N VAL A 306 24.49 -10.29 1.34
CA VAL A 306 25.55 -11.04 2.03
C VAL A 306 26.66 -10.11 2.53
N THR A 307 27.38 -10.54 3.57
CA THR A 307 28.45 -9.83 4.28
C THR A 307 28.06 -8.54 5.00
N THR A 308 26.77 -8.19 5.00
CA THR A 308 26.26 -7.04 5.73
C THR A 308 26.23 -7.34 7.23
N GLN A 309 26.96 -6.56 8.03
CA GLN A 309 26.76 -6.54 9.47
C GLN A 309 25.39 -5.91 9.77
N LEU A 310 24.57 -6.60 10.55
CA LEU A 310 23.22 -6.18 10.95
C LEU A 310 23.18 -5.78 12.42
N LEU A 311 23.85 -6.55 13.29
CA LEU A 311 23.96 -6.28 14.72
C LEU A 311 25.42 -6.12 15.12
N ALA A 312 25.69 -5.19 16.02
CA ALA A 312 26.97 -5.11 16.70
C ALA A 312 26.88 -5.71 18.10
N ARG A 313 27.95 -6.41 18.51
CA ARG A 313 28.17 -6.80 19.90
C ARG A 313 28.23 -5.55 20.78
N GLY A 314 27.69 -5.64 21.99
CA GLY A 314 27.70 -4.56 22.98
C GLY A 314 26.51 -3.60 22.92
N THR A 315 25.77 -3.55 21.81
CA THR A 315 24.61 -2.67 21.62
C THR A 315 23.49 -2.97 22.62
N LYS A 316 22.80 -1.93 23.11
CA LYS A 316 21.81 -1.99 24.19
C LYS A 316 20.40 -1.52 23.79
N ASP A 317 20.19 -1.20 22.51
CA ASP A 317 18.87 -0.81 22.02
C ASP A 317 17.77 -1.86 22.28
N ASN A 318 16.52 -1.40 22.32
CA ASN A 318 15.34 -2.24 22.56
C ASN A 318 14.73 -2.78 21.26
N TRP A 319 15.49 -2.82 20.17
CA TRP A 319 15.03 -3.40 18.92
C TRP A 319 15.51 -4.84 18.80
N ASN A 320 14.70 -5.70 18.20
CA ASN A 320 15.02 -7.10 18.00
C ASN A 320 14.80 -7.52 16.56
N MET A 321 15.71 -8.37 16.10
CA MET A 321 15.71 -8.88 14.74
C MET A 321 15.03 -10.25 14.69
N TYR A 322 14.13 -10.44 13.72
CA TYR A 322 13.53 -11.75 13.42
C TYR A 322 13.85 -12.13 11.97
N LEU A 323 14.50 -13.27 11.78
CA LEU A 323 14.96 -13.72 10.47
C LEU A 323 13.80 -14.37 9.70
N LEU A 324 13.41 -13.78 8.55
CA LEU A 324 12.35 -14.30 7.68
C LEU A 324 12.88 -15.25 6.61
N ASP A 325 14.04 -14.92 6.03
CA ASP A 325 14.62 -15.62 4.89
C ASP A 325 16.16 -15.48 4.89
N GLY A 326 16.85 -16.48 4.37
CA GLY A 326 18.31 -16.56 4.31
C GLY A 326 18.99 -17.09 5.59
N ALA A 327 20.29 -16.81 5.73
CA ALA A 327 21.12 -17.26 6.84
C ALA A 327 22.00 -16.14 7.41
N LEU A 328 22.26 -16.24 8.71
CA LEU A 328 23.08 -15.30 9.49
C LEU A 328 24.26 -16.03 10.12
N GLU A 329 25.41 -15.34 10.18
CA GLU A 329 26.56 -15.72 10.97
C GLU A 329 26.60 -14.85 12.24
N LEU A 330 26.67 -15.51 13.39
CA LEU A 330 26.78 -14.90 14.72
C LEU A 330 28.19 -15.15 15.24
N GLU A 331 28.93 -14.09 15.55
CA GLU A 331 30.31 -14.16 16.06
C GLU A 331 30.38 -13.68 17.51
N ALA A 332 30.88 -14.53 18.41
CA ALA A 332 31.04 -14.26 19.84
C ALA A 332 32.29 -13.42 20.15
N ASP A 333 32.59 -13.19 21.44
CA ASP A 333 33.79 -12.43 21.87
C ASP A 333 35.10 -13.22 21.72
N ASP A 334 35.03 -14.54 21.84
CA ASP A 334 36.15 -15.46 21.62
C ASP A 334 36.39 -15.80 20.14
N GLY A 335 35.57 -15.24 19.25
CA GLY A 335 35.61 -15.49 17.80
C GLY A 335 34.89 -16.76 17.35
N GLU A 336 34.20 -17.49 18.24
CA GLU A 336 33.36 -18.62 17.84
C GLU A 336 32.22 -18.14 16.94
N LYS A 337 31.96 -18.90 15.86
CA LYS A 337 30.96 -18.58 14.85
C LYS A 337 29.84 -19.62 14.83
N LEU A 338 28.61 -19.12 14.78
CA LEU A 338 27.39 -19.90 14.72
C LEU A 338 26.55 -19.46 13.53
N ILE A 339 26.10 -20.41 12.70
CA ILE A 339 25.13 -20.12 11.63
C ILE A 339 23.71 -20.34 12.12
N VAL A 340 22.83 -19.38 11.83
CA VAL A 340 21.39 -19.45 12.05
C VAL A 340 20.67 -19.26 10.72
N GLU A 341 19.94 -20.29 10.29
CA GLU A 341 19.15 -20.27 9.05
C GLU A 341 17.68 -19.96 9.36
N ALA A 342 17.03 -19.24 8.45
CA ALA A 342 15.59 -18.95 8.53
C ALA A 342 14.78 -20.25 8.62
N GLN A 343 13.59 -20.17 9.23
CA GLN A 343 12.65 -21.30 9.37
C GLN A 343 13.17 -22.49 10.19
N THR A 344 14.34 -22.38 10.82
CA THR A 344 14.83 -23.36 11.78
C THR A 344 14.31 -23.06 13.19
N PRO A 345 14.32 -24.05 14.11
CA PRO A 345 13.98 -23.81 15.52
C PRO A 345 14.83 -22.72 16.18
N ARG A 346 16.09 -22.53 15.74
CA ARG A 346 16.98 -21.47 16.25
C ARG A 346 16.56 -20.08 15.81
N ALA A 347 15.98 -19.94 14.62
CA ALA A 347 15.44 -18.68 14.10
C ALA A 347 14.01 -18.38 14.61
N ALA A 348 13.37 -19.29 15.35
CA ALA A 348 12.05 -19.08 15.92
C ALA A 348 12.05 -18.09 17.10
N ALA A 349 13.22 -17.68 17.58
CA ALA A 349 13.43 -16.66 18.62
C ALA A 349 14.11 -15.42 18.00
N PRO A 350 14.02 -14.24 18.64
CA PRO A 350 14.74 -13.06 18.19
C PRO A 350 16.27 -13.31 18.17
N ILE A 351 16.93 -12.82 17.12
CA ILE A 351 18.37 -13.04 16.91
C ILE A 351 19.17 -12.13 17.84
N SER A 352 20.06 -12.72 18.65
CA SER A 352 20.94 -12.00 19.59
C SER A 352 20.17 -11.01 20.48
N SER A 353 19.14 -11.51 21.17
CA SER A 353 18.21 -10.68 21.95
C SER A 353 18.71 -10.27 23.33
N LEU A 354 19.76 -10.91 23.85
CA LEU A 354 20.36 -10.52 25.13
C LEU A 354 20.93 -9.10 25.05
N LYS A 355 20.78 -8.30 26.10
CA LYS A 355 21.26 -6.92 26.18
C LYS A 355 22.27 -6.80 27.34
N PRO A 356 23.50 -6.30 27.10
CA PRO A 356 24.07 -5.95 25.81
C PRO A 356 24.20 -7.16 24.88
N ARG A 357 24.11 -6.95 23.56
CA ARG A 357 24.22 -8.03 22.58
C ARG A 357 25.55 -8.75 22.70
N ILE A 358 25.53 -10.08 22.81
CA ILE A 358 26.75 -10.88 22.99
C ILE A 358 27.37 -11.33 21.65
N PHE A 359 26.63 -11.22 20.55
CA PHE A 359 27.10 -11.56 19.20
C PHE A 359 27.13 -10.33 18.28
N THR A 360 28.16 -10.27 17.43
CA THR A 360 28.09 -9.53 16.16
C THR A 360 27.36 -10.40 15.14
N VAL A 361 26.41 -9.82 14.40
CA VAL A 361 25.59 -10.60 13.45
C VAL A 361 25.76 -10.08 12.05
N THR A 362 26.12 -10.98 11.14
CA THR A 362 26.42 -10.71 9.73
C THR A 362 25.58 -11.59 8.83
N ALA A 363 25.12 -11.06 7.70
CA ALA A 363 24.37 -11.81 6.70
C ALA A 363 25.31 -12.81 5.99
N ALA A 364 25.04 -14.12 6.14
CA ALA A 364 25.79 -15.19 5.46
C ALA A 364 25.26 -15.46 4.03
N THR A 365 23.99 -15.13 3.80
CA THR A 365 23.36 -15.07 2.46
C THR A 365 22.67 -13.71 2.30
N PRO A 366 22.06 -13.38 1.14
CA PRO A 366 21.01 -12.37 1.13
C PRO A 366 19.92 -12.76 2.14
N VAL A 367 19.44 -11.80 2.93
CA VAL A 367 18.47 -12.06 4.00
C VAL A 367 17.27 -11.12 3.92
N LYS A 368 16.13 -11.62 4.41
CA LYS A 368 14.96 -10.81 4.77
C LYS A 368 14.74 -10.91 6.26
N PHE A 369 14.44 -9.79 6.90
CA PHE A 369 14.20 -9.78 8.35
C PHE A 369 13.22 -8.70 8.76
N LEU A 370 12.66 -8.87 9.96
CA LEU A 370 11.87 -7.88 10.65
C LEU A 370 12.73 -7.23 11.73
N TRP A 371 12.48 -5.95 11.95
CA TRP A 371 13.12 -5.15 12.98
C TRP A 371 12.02 -4.59 13.91
N MET A 372 11.89 -5.15 15.11
CA MET A 372 10.74 -4.87 15.98
C MET A 372 11.15 -4.21 17.29
N PHE A 373 10.34 -3.26 17.75
CA PHE A 373 10.57 -2.58 19.02
C PHE A 373 9.96 -3.36 20.17
N ASP A 374 10.79 -3.84 21.11
CA ASP A 374 10.36 -4.74 22.19
C ASP A 374 9.21 -4.17 23.05
N PRO A 375 9.25 -2.91 23.54
CA PRO A 375 8.16 -2.37 24.36
C PRO A 375 6.81 -2.39 23.65
N PHE A 376 6.80 -2.17 22.33
CA PHE A 376 5.58 -2.26 21.53
C PHE A 376 5.08 -3.70 21.44
N VAL A 377 5.98 -4.63 21.10
CA VAL A 377 5.66 -6.06 20.99
C VAL A 377 5.10 -6.62 22.31
N GLU A 378 5.71 -6.25 23.44
CA GLU A 378 5.27 -6.69 24.77
C GLU A 378 3.88 -6.16 25.13
N THR A 379 3.64 -4.89 24.83
CA THR A 379 2.34 -4.26 25.08
C THR A 379 1.25 -4.88 24.22
N LEU A 380 1.54 -5.15 22.94
CA LEU A 380 0.60 -5.82 22.05
C LEU A 380 0.25 -7.24 22.52
N ILE A 381 1.25 -8.02 22.96
CA ILE A 381 1.01 -9.38 23.50
C ILE A 381 0.11 -9.31 24.74
N LYS A 382 0.30 -8.31 25.59
CA LYS A 382 -0.54 -8.10 26.77
C LYS A 382 -2.00 -7.78 26.38
N ILE A 383 -2.19 -6.80 25.49
CA ILE A 383 -3.51 -6.40 24.99
C ILE A 383 -4.25 -7.57 24.33
N ASP A 384 -3.55 -8.34 23.48
CA ASP A 384 -4.12 -9.49 22.78
C ASP A 384 -4.60 -10.56 23.76
N LYS A 385 -3.80 -10.84 24.81
CA LYS A 385 -4.15 -11.80 25.83
C LYS A 385 -5.36 -11.35 26.66
N GLU A 386 -5.41 -10.08 27.07
CA GLU A 386 -6.51 -9.53 27.86
C GLU A 386 -7.84 -9.62 27.10
N ASN A 387 -7.86 -9.24 25.82
CA ASN A 387 -9.09 -9.34 25.00
C ASN A 387 -9.56 -10.79 24.82
N ARG A 388 -8.62 -11.75 24.67
CA ARG A 388 -8.98 -13.18 24.56
C ARG A 388 -9.58 -13.74 25.84
N ASP A 389 -9.04 -13.37 26.99
CA ASP A 389 -9.53 -13.84 28.29
C ASP A 389 -10.94 -13.26 28.57
N GLU A 390 -11.23 -12.02 28.14
CA GLU A 390 -12.56 -11.40 28.23
C GLU A 390 -13.62 -12.10 27.34
N ASP A 391 -13.24 -12.48 26.12
CA ASP A 391 -14.12 -13.23 25.22
C ASP A 391 -14.50 -14.60 25.79
N GLU A 392 -13.52 -15.32 26.39
CA GLU A 392 -13.76 -16.63 27.00
C GLU A 392 -14.71 -16.56 28.20
N LEU A 393 -14.57 -15.54 29.06
CA LEU A 393 -15.47 -15.29 30.20
C LEU A 393 -16.89 -14.94 29.75
N THR A 394 -17.01 -14.12 28.70
CA THR A 394 -18.32 -13.74 28.13
C THR A 394 -19.04 -14.96 27.58
N VAL A 395 -18.33 -15.86 26.87
CA VAL A 395 -18.91 -17.10 26.33
C VAL A 395 -19.31 -18.08 27.44
N GLN A 396 -18.56 -18.16 28.55
CA GLN A 396 -18.91 -19.01 29.69
C GLN A 396 -20.16 -18.51 30.43
N SER A 397 -20.28 -17.20 30.66
CA SER A 397 -21.44 -16.61 31.34
C SER A 397 -22.76 -16.77 30.57
N LEU A 398 -22.71 -16.93 29.24
CA LEU A 398 -23.88 -17.20 28.40
C LEU A 398 -24.28 -18.69 28.37
N ARG A 399 -23.46 -19.59 28.94
CA ARG A 399 -23.69 -21.04 28.95
C ARG A 399 -24.19 -21.60 30.29
N GLU A 400 -24.17 -20.80 31.35
CA GLU A 400 -24.78 -21.17 32.64
C GLU A 400 -26.20 -20.59 32.73
N PRO A 401 -27.26 -21.43 32.83
CA PRO A 401 -28.65 -20.98 32.90
C PRO A 401 -29.08 -20.44 34.26
#